data_AF-A0A8J7W3J8-F1
#
_entry.id   AF-A0A8J7W3J8-F1
#
_cell.length_a   1.000
_cell.length_b   1.000
_cell.length_c   1.000
_cell.angle_alpha   90.00
_cell.angle_beta   90.00
_cell.angle_gamma   90.00
#
_symmetry.space_group_name_H-M   'P 1'
#
loop_
_entity.id
_entity.type
_entity.pdbx_description
1 polymer ?
#
loop_
_entity_poly.entity_id
_entity_poly.type
_entity_poly.pdbx_seq_one_letter_code
_entity_poly.pdbx_strand_id
1 'polypeptide(L)'
;MCDVIWDSNKMIFGEENIESISLQNHTFKCIFDDVSVCIVIVNKFGNIRMVNKAYADFLGVEREEVIGKDVTKVIDNTRLHIILQTGKPEIGQIQRLRGHDAITDRIPIIEDGKVIGAIGKVIFKDMQEVNTMYKKLETLRAELNYHKEQGKENSFTLKDIIGDNYKMVELKATALRVAQFDSTVLITGESGTGKEGFANAIHELSKRKGQNFVKINCAAIPENILEAELFGYEEGAFTGAKHGGKIGKFELAHRGTIFLDEIGDMSFTTQSKILRVLQEKEIERVGGNGRKKIDVRIIAATNQNLFEKIIEGKFREDLYYRLNVLAFEIPPLRERSDDVRQLCYFFLKKYNEKFGTDIEKIDEEVLDCLEKYKWPGNVRELENTIERAFAYANDNIIKKEHLPKKMVKDNPDIPIGHLGIMLEGYEKQIIFKALETYGWNKSKTSKALGINRANLYKKMKKYNIYGG
;
A
#
# COMPACT_ATOMS: atom_id res chain seq x y z
N MET A 1 49.83 30.39 32.49
CA MET A 1 50.30 30.74 33.84
C MET A 1 50.18 32.25 33.93
N CYS A 2 49.64 32.77 35.04
CA CYS A 2 49.34 34.19 35.24
C CYS A 2 50.46 35.11 34.76
N ASP A 3 50.11 36.30 34.28
CA ASP A 3 50.83 37.52 34.64
C ASP A 3 49.84 38.69 34.67
N VAL A 4 49.33 38.96 35.87
CA VAL A 4 48.71 40.24 36.19
C VAL A 4 49.86 41.19 36.52
N ILE A 5 50.22 42.06 35.59
CA ILE A 5 51.13 43.16 35.84
C ILE A 5 50.28 44.38 36.19
N TRP A 6 50.26 44.73 37.48
CA TRP A 6 49.84 46.05 37.93
C TRP A 6 51.01 47.00 37.75
N ASP A 7 50.91 47.92 36.78
CA ASP A 7 51.72 49.13 36.80
C ASP A 7 50.78 50.35 36.82
N SER A 8 50.84 51.05 37.94
CA SER A 8 50.64 52.50 38.10
C SER A 8 49.70 53.18 37.08
N ASN A 9 48.43 53.30 37.46
CA ASN A 9 47.46 54.33 36.99
C ASN A 9 46.72 54.19 35.64
N LYS A 10 46.66 53.04 34.96
CA LYS A 10 45.60 52.81 33.95
C LYS A 10 45.21 51.32 33.85
N MET A 11 43.92 51.03 34.03
CA MET A 11 43.32 49.75 33.68
C MET A 11 43.35 49.62 32.14
N ILE A 12 44.33 48.89 31.60
CA ILE A 12 44.34 48.49 30.19
C ILE A 12 43.65 47.14 30.13
N PHE A 13 42.32 47.12 29.91
CA PHE A 13 41.71 45.93 29.34
C PHE A 13 42.19 45.83 27.89
N GLY A 14 42.96 44.78 27.58
CA GLY A 14 43.65 44.62 26.31
C GLY A 14 42.72 44.73 25.10
N GLU A 15 43.07 45.61 24.17
CA GLU A 15 42.35 45.88 22.92
C GLU A 15 42.13 44.60 22.07
N GLU A 16 43.02 43.60 22.17
CA GLU A 16 42.92 42.31 21.48
C GLU A 16 41.67 41.48 21.87
N ASN A 17 41.21 41.56 23.13
CA ASN A 17 39.98 40.88 23.56
C ASN A 17 38.72 41.58 23.02
N ILE A 18 38.78 42.89 22.81
CA ILE A 18 37.66 43.67 22.28
C ILE A 18 37.52 43.44 20.78
N GLU A 19 38.63 43.41 20.04
CA GLU A 19 38.63 43.12 18.60
C GLU A 19 38.16 41.69 18.28
N SER A 20 38.61 40.69 19.05
CA SER A 20 38.18 39.30 18.87
C SER A 20 36.70 39.08 19.19
N ILE A 21 36.18 39.68 20.26
CA ILE A 21 34.74 39.65 20.58
C ILE A 21 33.92 40.41 19.53
N SER A 22 34.43 41.55 19.05
CA SER A 22 33.80 42.33 17.98
C SER A 22 33.69 41.51 16.68
N LEU A 23 34.77 40.84 16.29
CA LEU A 23 34.79 39.99 15.10
C LEU A 23 33.82 38.81 15.23
N GLN A 24 33.82 38.12 16.38
CA GLN A 24 32.88 37.02 16.62
C GLN A 24 31.42 37.47 16.56
N ASN A 25 31.09 38.60 17.17
CA ASN A 25 29.74 39.18 17.12
C ASN A 25 29.35 39.58 15.69
N HIS A 26 30.29 40.16 14.93
CA HIS A 26 30.07 40.51 13.54
C HIS A 26 29.81 39.27 12.68
N THR A 27 30.64 38.23 12.80
CA THR A 27 30.47 36.95 12.08
C THR A 27 29.15 36.28 12.44
N PHE A 28 28.78 36.24 13.73
CA PHE A 28 27.49 35.71 14.15
C PHE A 28 26.32 36.48 13.54
N LYS A 29 26.40 37.82 13.52
CA LYS A 29 25.36 38.67 12.92
C LYS A 29 25.20 38.41 11.42
N CYS A 30 26.31 38.25 10.69
CA CYS A 30 26.27 37.88 9.26
C CYS A 30 25.58 36.53 9.06
N ILE A 31 25.98 35.49 9.79
CA ILE A 31 25.38 34.15 9.67
C ILE A 31 23.89 34.18 10.03
N PHE A 32 23.55 34.90 11.10
CA PHE A 32 22.17 35.01 11.58
C PHE A 32 21.25 35.69 10.56
N ASP A 33 21.75 36.67 9.81
CA ASP A 33 20.98 37.36 8.77
C ASP A 33 20.96 36.65 7.42
N ASP A 34 21.99 35.89 7.08
CA ASP A 34 22.08 35.17 5.80
C ASP A 34 21.28 33.86 5.77
N VAL A 35 20.91 33.32 6.93
CA VAL A 35 20.05 32.12 6.97
C VAL A 35 18.61 32.43 6.53
N SER A 36 18.10 31.61 5.62
CA SER A 36 16.74 31.73 5.06
C SER A 36 15.61 31.36 6.03
N VAL A 37 15.97 30.79 7.18
CA VAL A 37 15.08 30.39 8.26
C VAL A 37 14.69 31.62 9.07
N CYS A 38 13.41 31.78 9.41
CA CYS A 38 12.97 32.88 10.28
C CYS A 38 13.36 32.60 11.74
N ILE A 39 14.14 33.48 12.37
CA ILE A 39 14.63 33.31 13.75
C ILE A 39 14.44 34.60 14.57
N VAL A 40 13.89 34.45 15.77
CA VAL A 40 13.76 35.52 16.78
C VAL A 40 14.35 35.06 18.10
N ILE A 41 15.00 35.96 18.82
CA ILE A 41 15.60 35.72 20.12
C ILE A 41 15.03 36.74 21.11
N VAL A 42 14.58 36.25 22.26
CA VAL A 42 14.06 37.08 23.36
C VAL A 42 14.93 36.91 24.61
N ASN A 43 15.03 37.97 25.42
CA ASN A 43 15.67 37.87 26.74
C ASN A 43 14.73 37.23 27.77
N LYS A 44 15.24 37.02 29.00
CA LYS A 44 14.49 36.47 30.14
C LYS A 44 13.18 37.19 30.49
N PHE A 45 13.00 38.43 30.04
CA PHE A 45 11.80 39.23 30.27
C PHE A 45 10.80 39.14 29.11
N GLY A 46 11.10 38.39 28.05
CA GLY A 46 10.25 38.29 26.86
C GLY A 46 10.43 39.42 25.85
N ASN A 47 11.41 40.30 26.04
CA ASN A 47 11.69 41.37 25.08
C ASN A 47 12.59 40.88 23.96
N ILE A 48 12.25 41.24 22.72
CA ILE A 48 13.00 40.86 21.53
C ILE A 48 14.41 41.47 21.60
N ARG A 49 15.43 40.61 21.50
CA ARG A 49 16.85 41.01 21.43
C ARG A 49 17.38 40.96 20.01
N MET A 50 16.96 39.99 19.23
CA MET A 50 17.38 39.84 17.83
C MET A 50 16.23 39.26 17.01
N VAL A 51 16.13 39.71 15.78
CA VAL A 51 15.27 39.15 14.75
C VAL A 51 16.05 39.20 13.44
N ASN A 52 16.13 38.09 12.72
CA ASN A 52 16.88 38.07 11.48
C ASN A 52 16.05 38.63 10.32
N LYS A 53 16.74 38.98 9.22
CA LYS A 53 16.09 39.49 8.01
C LYS A 53 14.92 38.62 7.56
N ALA A 54 15.13 37.30 7.47
CA ALA A 54 14.11 36.36 7.01
C ALA A 54 12.83 36.39 7.85
N TYR A 55 12.93 36.60 9.17
CA TYR A 55 11.75 36.72 10.03
C TYR A 55 11.14 38.11 10.00
N ALA A 56 11.94 39.17 9.89
CA ALA A 56 11.42 40.54 9.75
C ALA A 56 10.60 40.69 8.47
N ASP A 57 11.10 40.15 7.35
CA ASP A 57 10.41 40.16 6.05
C ASP A 57 9.11 39.34 6.11
N PHE A 58 9.14 38.14 6.71
CA PHE A 58 7.94 37.33 6.94
C PHE A 58 6.94 38.04 7.85
N LEU A 59 7.47 38.65 8.92
CA LEU A 59 6.93 39.62 9.87
C LEU A 59 6.29 40.86 9.24
N GLY A 60 6.73 41.24 8.04
CA GLY A 60 6.50 42.55 7.41
C GLY A 60 6.61 43.70 8.41
N VAL A 61 7.65 43.66 9.23
CA VAL A 61 7.98 44.67 10.25
C VAL A 61 9.42 45.11 10.06
N GLU A 62 9.71 46.37 10.39
CA GLU A 62 11.08 46.87 10.44
C GLU A 62 11.77 46.38 11.72
N ARG A 63 13.03 45.95 11.60
CA ARG A 63 13.75 45.29 12.71
C ARG A 63 13.94 46.25 13.88
N GLU A 64 14.36 47.47 13.56
CA GLU A 64 14.64 48.55 14.50
C GLU A 64 13.41 48.91 15.33
N GLU A 65 12.21 48.71 14.79
CA GLU A 65 10.95 49.00 15.46
C GLU A 65 10.54 47.91 16.46
N VAL A 66 11.02 46.68 16.30
CA VAL A 66 10.60 45.54 17.12
C VAL A 66 11.62 45.13 18.19
N ILE A 67 12.89 45.51 18.04
CA ILE A 67 13.90 45.29 19.08
C ILE A 67 13.48 46.00 20.38
N GLY A 68 13.59 45.27 21.50
CA GLY A 68 13.24 45.77 22.83
C GLY A 68 11.75 45.70 23.18
N LYS A 69 10.86 45.46 22.21
CA LYS A 69 9.43 45.26 22.46
C LYS A 69 9.16 43.87 23.02
N ASP A 70 8.07 43.76 23.78
CA ASP A 70 7.53 42.49 24.25
C ASP A 70 7.11 41.63 23.04
N VAL A 71 7.64 40.42 22.97
CA VAL A 71 7.40 39.49 21.86
C VAL A 71 5.92 39.14 21.68
N THR A 72 5.12 39.16 22.74
CA THR A 72 3.68 38.86 22.68
C THR A 72 2.87 39.97 21.99
N LYS A 73 3.42 41.18 21.91
CA LYS A 73 2.80 42.32 21.22
C LYS A 73 3.21 42.42 19.75
N VAL A 74 4.26 41.70 19.35
CA VAL A 74 4.83 41.73 18.00
C VAL A 74 4.48 40.47 17.21
N ILE A 75 4.45 39.31 17.88
CA ILE A 75 4.25 38.01 17.26
C ILE A 75 3.04 37.31 17.90
N ASP A 76 1.96 37.24 17.14
CA ASP A 76 0.74 36.55 17.56
C ASP A 76 1.01 35.08 17.88
N ASN A 77 0.42 34.59 18.96
CA ASN A 77 0.52 33.20 19.40
C ASN A 77 1.97 32.71 19.58
N THR A 78 2.92 33.62 19.86
CA THR A 78 4.34 33.30 19.97
C THR A 78 4.67 32.19 20.95
N ARG A 79 3.99 32.13 22.11
CA ARG A 79 4.27 31.20 23.21
C ARG A 79 5.72 31.22 23.75
N LEU A 80 6.61 32.08 23.27
CA LEU A 80 7.96 32.23 23.82
C LEU A 80 7.95 32.64 25.31
N HIS A 81 6.93 33.40 25.74
CA HIS A 81 6.72 33.71 27.15
C HIS A 81 6.43 32.45 28.02
N ILE A 82 5.84 31.40 27.44
CA ILE A 82 5.60 30.13 28.11
C ILE A 82 6.90 29.33 28.23
N ILE A 83 7.74 29.33 27.19
CA ILE A 83 9.06 28.69 27.21
C ILE A 83 9.96 29.32 28.27
N LEU A 84 9.93 30.66 28.40
CA LEU A 84 10.67 31.39 29.43
C LEU A 84 10.26 30.99 30.85
N GLN A 85 8.98 30.68 31.08
CA GLN A 85 8.46 30.26 32.38
C GLN A 85 8.72 28.77 32.66
N THR A 86 8.56 27.92 31.65
CA THR A 86 8.57 26.46 31.82
C THR A 86 9.95 25.85 31.66
N GLY A 87 10.85 26.51 30.93
CA GLY A 87 12.16 25.95 30.56
C GLY A 87 12.07 24.70 29.68
N LYS A 88 10.89 24.36 29.14
CA LYS A 88 10.69 23.18 28.29
C LYS A 88 10.62 23.61 26.82
N PRO A 89 11.38 22.96 25.92
CA PRO A 89 11.30 23.26 24.50
C PRO A 89 9.98 22.77 23.90
N GLU A 90 9.48 23.51 22.90
CA GLU A 90 8.36 23.10 22.05
C GLU A 90 8.89 22.95 20.62
N ILE A 91 8.88 21.74 20.08
CA ILE A 91 9.46 21.43 18.76
C ILE A 91 8.33 21.05 17.79
N GLY A 92 8.40 21.55 16.56
CA GLY A 92 7.49 21.21 15.47
C GLY A 92 6.03 21.60 15.70
N GLN A 93 5.78 22.66 16.48
CA GLN A 93 4.41 23.06 16.82
C GLN A 93 3.79 23.90 15.71
N ILE A 94 2.50 23.70 15.45
CA ILE A 94 1.76 24.55 14.52
C ILE A 94 1.48 25.88 15.20
N GLN A 95 1.85 26.97 14.53
CA GLN A 95 1.56 28.32 14.95
C GLN A 95 0.99 29.11 13.77
N ARG A 96 -0.19 29.69 13.99
CA ARG A 96 -0.80 30.56 12.99
C ARG A 96 -0.13 31.94 13.03
N LEU A 97 0.55 32.29 11.94
CA LEU A 97 1.26 33.56 11.75
C LEU A 97 0.73 34.23 10.48
N ARG A 98 0.22 35.48 10.61
CA ARG A 98 -0.29 36.27 9.48
C ARG A 98 -1.31 35.54 8.59
N GLY A 99 -2.13 34.69 9.21
CA GLY A 99 -3.18 33.93 8.52
C GLY A 99 -2.75 32.57 7.97
N HIS A 100 -1.44 32.28 7.92
CA HIS A 100 -0.88 30.99 7.49
C HIS A 100 -0.51 30.13 8.70
N ASP A 101 -0.63 28.82 8.56
CA ASP A 101 -0.17 27.88 9.57
C ASP A 101 1.30 27.53 9.28
N ALA A 102 2.16 27.94 10.21
CA ALA A 102 3.59 27.71 10.17
C ALA A 102 3.99 26.64 11.18
N ILE A 103 5.09 25.92 10.91
CA ILE A 103 5.67 24.95 11.86
C ILE A 103 6.83 25.63 12.55
N THR A 104 6.78 25.72 13.89
CA THR A 104 7.74 26.47 14.69
C THR A 104 8.37 25.64 15.81
N ASP A 105 9.66 25.90 16.03
CA ASP A 105 10.39 25.46 17.22
C ASP A 105 10.56 26.63 18.17
N ARG A 106 10.50 26.35 19.47
CA ARG A 106 10.73 27.30 20.54
C ARG A 106 11.62 26.67 21.60
N ILE A 107 12.81 27.21 21.76
CA ILE A 107 13.90 26.59 22.52
C ILE A 107 14.34 27.56 23.61
N PRO A 108 14.38 27.14 24.90
CA PRO A 108 14.91 27.99 25.96
C PRO A 108 16.44 28.14 25.82
N ILE A 109 16.95 29.34 26.09
CA ILE A 109 18.38 29.58 26.25
C ILE A 109 18.68 29.43 27.74
N ILE A 110 19.53 28.47 28.07
CA ILE A 110 19.84 28.08 29.44
C ILE A 110 21.33 28.33 29.71
N GLU A 111 21.63 29.05 30.78
CA GLU A 111 22.98 29.29 31.30
C GLU A 111 22.98 28.98 32.79
N ASP A 112 23.93 28.16 33.26
CA ASP A 112 24.03 27.69 34.65
C ASP A 112 22.71 27.16 35.24
N GLY A 113 21.95 26.42 34.43
CA GLY A 113 20.66 25.83 34.82
C GLY A 113 19.50 26.83 34.93
N LYS A 114 19.70 28.09 34.56
CA LYS A 114 18.66 29.14 34.55
C LYS A 114 18.29 29.52 33.12
N VAL A 115 17.00 29.72 32.87
CA VAL A 115 16.51 30.23 31.59
C VAL A 115 16.83 31.73 31.50
N ILE A 116 17.71 32.10 30.57
CA ILE A 116 18.15 33.49 30.35
C ILE A 116 17.52 34.13 29.10
N GLY A 117 16.83 33.34 28.28
CA GLY A 117 16.17 33.78 27.06
C GLY A 117 15.46 32.62 26.36
N ALA A 118 14.93 32.89 25.16
CA ALA A 118 14.35 31.85 24.31
C ALA A 118 14.53 32.20 22.83
N ILE A 119 14.57 31.18 21.99
CA ILE A 119 14.69 31.26 20.53
C ILE A 119 13.39 30.75 19.92
N GLY A 120 12.78 31.53 19.04
CA GLY A 120 11.70 31.08 18.16
C GLY A 120 12.25 30.90 16.74
N LYS A 121 11.94 29.76 16.12
CA LYS A 121 12.39 29.42 14.77
C LYS A 121 11.20 28.93 13.95
N VAL A 122 11.02 29.45 12.74
CA VAL A 122 10.02 28.92 11.79
C VAL A 122 10.71 27.95 10.84
N ILE A 123 10.34 26.66 10.90
CA ILE A 123 10.86 25.62 10.02
C ILE A 123 10.17 25.66 8.66
N PHE A 124 8.84 25.83 8.66
CA PHE A 124 8.03 25.92 7.45
C PHE A 124 7.08 27.11 7.56
N LYS A 125 7.06 27.97 6.53
CA LYS A 125 6.27 29.22 6.52
C LYS A 125 4.80 28.96 6.19
N ASP A 126 4.52 27.87 5.49
CA ASP A 126 3.18 27.42 5.13
C ASP A 126 3.15 25.88 5.06
N MET A 127 2.08 25.26 5.56
CA MET A 127 1.81 23.83 5.37
C MET A 127 1.70 23.40 3.90
N GLN A 128 1.44 24.32 2.96
CA GLN A 128 1.49 24.04 1.53
C GLN A 128 2.90 23.66 1.03
N GLU A 129 3.97 24.23 1.61
CA GLU A 129 5.35 23.85 1.27
C GLU A 129 5.63 22.41 1.69
N VAL A 130 5.16 22.02 2.89
CA VAL A 130 5.25 20.64 3.41
C VAL A 130 4.48 19.69 2.49
N ASN A 131 3.26 20.05 2.07
CA ASN A 131 2.46 19.24 1.16
C ASN A 131 3.12 19.12 -0.23
N THR A 132 3.81 20.16 -0.70
CA THR A 132 4.53 20.14 -1.98
C THR A 132 5.77 19.24 -1.91
N MET A 133 6.51 19.26 -0.79
CA MET A 133 7.60 18.32 -0.53
C MET A 133 7.08 16.88 -0.40
N TYR A 134 5.94 16.68 0.26
CA TYR A 134 5.28 15.37 0.36
C TYR A 134 4.86 14.84 -1.01
N LYS A 135 4.24 15.67 -1.85
CA LYS A 135 3.90 15.32 -3.24
C LYS A 135 5.14 14.98 -4.06
N LYS A 136 6.22 15.77 -3.95
CA LYS A 136 7.51 15.45 -4.61
C LYS A 136 8.09 14.12 -4.12
N LEU A 137 8.01 13.83 -2.83
CA LEU A 137 8.43 12.54 -2.26
C LEU A 137 7.58 11.39 -2.81
N GLU A 138 6.27 11.57 -2.93
CA GLU A 138 5.39 10.57 -3.53
C GLU A 138 5.65 10.39 -5.03
N THR A 139 5.91 11.47 -5.78
CA THR A 139 6.32 11.38 -7.20
C THR A 139 7.67 10.68 -7.34
N LEU A 140 8.66 11.03 -6.53
CA LEU A 140 9.97 10.37 -6.54
C LEU A 140 9.88 8.90 -6.09
N ARG A 141 9.00 8.57 -5.14
CA ARG A 141 8.72 7.18 -4.76
C ARG A 141 8.02 6.43 -5.89
N ALA A 142 7.07 7.05 -6.58
CA ALA A 142 6.42 6.47 -7.74
C ALA A 142 7.41 6.24 -8.89
N GLU A 143 8.30 7.18 -9.16
CA GLU A 143 9.39 7.05 -10.14
C GLU A 143 10.43 6.00 -9.72
N LEU A 144 10.81 5.96 -8.43
CA LEU A 144 11.71 4.93 -7.89
C LEU A 144 11.07 3.54 -7.92
N ASN A 145 9.77 3.41 -7.68
CA ASN A 145 9.05 2.14 -7.82
C ASN A 145 8.97 1.73 -9.29
N TYR A 146 8.67 2.68 -10.18
CA TYR A 146 8.68 2.48 -11.63
C TYR A 146 10.07 2.06 -12.17
N HIS A 147 11.15 2.56 -11.58
CA HIS A 147 12.53 2.18 -11.93
C HIS A 147 13.03 0.92 -11.21
N LYS A 148 12.57 0.62 -9.99
CA LYS A 148 12.88 -0.63 -9.26
C LYS A 148 12.20 -1.84 -9.91
N GLU A 149 11.00 -1.68 -10.47
CA GLU A 149 10.32 -2.71 -11.25
C GLU A 149 11.06 -3.09 -12.55
N GLN A 150 12.08 -2.32 -12.98
CA GLN A 150 12.84 -2.60 -14.21
C GLN A 150 14.36 -2.74 -14.01
N GLY A 151 14.87 -2.79 -12.77
CA GLY A 151 16.32 -2.86 -12.58
C GLY A 151 16.74 -3.29 -11.18
N LYS A 152 17.11 -4.58 -11.08
CA LYS A 152 17.68 -5.28 -9.90
C LYS A 152 16.68 -5.60 -8.79
N GLU A 153 15.88 -6.64 -9.02
CA GLU A 153 15.13 -7.32 -7.96
C GLU A 153 16.04 -8.28 -7.17
N ASN A 154 15.75 -8.41 -5.87
CA ASN A 154 15.92 -9.68 -5.18
C ASN A 154 15.29 -10.77 -6.06
N SER A 155 16.09 -11.69 -6.59
CA SER A 155 15.61 -12.73 -7.50
C SER A 155 14.45 -13.49 -6.87
N PHE A 156 13.23 -13.34 -7.41
CA PHE A 156 12.08 -14.15 -6.99
C PHE A 156 12.26 -15.57 -7.51
N THR A 157 12.44 -16.52 -6.60
CA THR A 157 12.72 -17.92 -6.89
C THR A 157 11.56 -18.83 -6.48
N LEU A 158 11.64 -20.12 -6.79
CA LEU A 158 10.68 -21.11 -6.30
C LEU A 158 10.62 -21.19 -4.76
N LYS A 159 11.65 -20.72 -4.05
CA LYS A 159 11.65 -20.66 -2.57
C LYS A 159 10.67 -19.62 -2.03
N ASP A 160 10.40 -18.59 -2.82
CA ASP A 160 9.47 -17.51 -2.49
C ASP A 160 8.00 -17.91 -2.73
N ILE A 161 7.77 -19.06 -3.39
CA ILE A 161 6.46 -19.68 -3.52
C ILE A 161 6.21 -20.54 -2.27
N ILE A 162 5.39 -20.06 -1.37
CA ILE A 162 5.04 -20.76 -0.11
C ILE A 162 4.05 -21.89 -0.39
N GLY A 163 4.26 -23.03 0.27
CA GLY A 163 3.37 -24.19 0.24
C GLY A 163 4.12 -25.51 0.10
N ASP A 164 3.76 -26.47 0.95
CA ASP A 164 4.32 -27.82 1.02
C ASP A 164 3.28 -28.89 0.66
N ASN A 165 2.05 -28.48 0.33
CA ASN A 165 1.05 -29.37 -0.25
C ASN A 165 1.65 -30.13 -1.44
N TYR A 166 1.34 -31.43 -1.54
CA TYR A 166 1.91 -32.31 -2.56
C TYR A 166 1.74 -31.78 -3.99
N LYS A 167 0.59 -31.14 -4.31
CA LYS A 167 0.34 -30.52 -5.62
C LYS A 167 1.29 -29.35 -5.87
N MET A 168 1.54 -28.53 -4.84
CA MET A 168 2.47 -27.39 -4.94
C MET A 168 3.92 -27.86 -5.08
N VAL A 169 4.32 -28.91 -4.38
CA VAL A 169 5.65 -29.52 -4.53
C VAL A 169 5.86 -30.06 -5.95
N GLU A 170 4.87 -30.77 -6.49
CA GLU A 170 4.90 -31.26 -7.87
C GLU A 170 4.95 -30.13 -8.90
N LEU A 171 4.18 -29.06 -8.68
CA LEU A 171 4.20 -27.86 -9.53
C LEU A 171 5.56 -27.17 -9.51
N LYS A 172 6.19 -27.01 -8.34
CA LYS A 172 7.55 -26.46 -8.21
C LYS A 172 8.57 -27.31 -8.99
N ALA A 173 8.51 -28.63 -8.87
CA ALA A 173 9.37 -29.55 -9.61
C ALA A 173 9.14 -29.46 -11.13
N THR A 174 7.90 -29.30 -11.55
CA THR A 174 7.55 -29.14 -12.97
C THR A 174 8.02 -27.79 -13.52
N ALA A 175 7.83 -26.70 -12.78
CA ALA A 175 8.33 -25.37 -13.13
C ALA A 175 9.86 -25.37 -13.31
N LEU A 176 10.59 -26.09 -12.44
CA LEU A 176 12.05 -26.25 -12.55
C LEU A 176 12.47 -26.92 -13.87
N ARG A 177 11.78 -27.99 -14.27
CA ARG A 177 12.05 -28.69 -15.55
C ARG A 177 11.74 -27.81 -16.75
N VAL A 178 10.58 -27.14 -16.70
CA VAL A 178 10.09 -26.30 -17.80
C VAL A 178 10.94 -25.06 -18.01
N ALA A 179 11.53 -24.52 -16.95
CA ALA A 179 12.43 -23.37 -17.04
C ALA A 179 13.64 -23.63 -17.95
N GLN A 180 14.06 -24.89 -18.13
CA GLN A 180 15.21 -25.27 -18.97
C GLN A 180 14.94 -25.18 -20.48
N PHE A 181 13.67 -25.14 -20.88
CA PHE A 181 13.24 -25.07 -22.27
C PHE A 181 12.81 -23.65 -22.63
N ASP A 182 12.98 -23.29 -23.90
CA ASP A 182 12.58 -21.98 -24.43
C ASP A 182 11.14 -21.97 -24.98
N SER A 183 10.43 -23.08 -24.82
CA SER A 183 9.04 -23.25 -25.26
C SER A 183 8.10 -22.30 -24.51
N THR A 184 6.98 -21.98 -25.16
CA THR A 184 5.88 -21.22 -24.57
C THR A 184 5.31 -21.96 -23.35
N VAL A 185 5.03 -21.19 -22.31
CA VAL A 185 4.43 -21.69 -21.07
C VAL A 185 3.04 -21.09 -20.90
N LEU A 186 2.05 -21.91 -20.59
CA LEU A 186 0.71 -21.47 -20.21
C LEU A 186 0.44 -21.82 -18.74
N ILE A 187 0.15 -20.81 -17.92
CA ILE A 187 -0.19 -20.95 -16.50
C ILE A 187 -1.68 -20.68 -16.32
N THR A 188 -2.44 -21.72 -15.99
CA THR A 188 -3.87 -21.59 -15.68
C THR A 188 -4.10 -21.60 -14.17
N GLY A 189 -5.22 -21.04 -13.74
CA GLY A 189 -5.65 -21.07 -12.35
C GLY A 189 -6.44 -19.83 -11.98
N GLU A 190 -7.22 -19.94 -10.92
CA GLU A 190 -8.11 -18.86 -10.46
C GLU A 190 -7.35 -17.57 -10.15
N SER A 191 -8.09 -16.46 -10.05
CA SER A 191 -7.49 -15.18 -9.66
C SER A 191 -6.93 -15.28 -8.24
N GLY A 192 -5.74 -14.72 -8.04
CA GLY A 192 -5.09 -14.67 -6.73
C GLY A 192 -4.37 -15.96 -6.30
N THR A 193 -4.16 -16.95 -7.18
CA THR A 193 -3.44 -18.19 -6.84
C THR A 193 -1.91 -18.07 -6.86
N GLY A 194 -1.37 -16.99 -7.45
CA GLY A 194 0.08 -16.74 -7.55
C GLY A 194 0.70 -17.01 -8.93
N LYS A 195 -0.07 -16.94 -10.03
CA LYS A 195 0.42 -17.15 -11.40
C LYS A 195 1.66 -16.32 -11.75
N GLU A 196 1.70 -15.06 -11.35
CA GLU A 196 2.84 -14.17 -11.57
C GLU A 196 4.11 -14.68 -10.84
N GLY A 197 3.98 -15.21 -9.62
CA GLY A 197 5.10 -15.77 -8.87
C GLY A 197 5.76 -16.95 -9.62
N PHE A 198 4.94 -17.84 -10.20
CA PHE A 198 5.45 -18.91 -11.05
C PHE A 198 6.11 -18.37 -12.32
N ALA A 199 5.55 -17.34 -12.95
CA ALA A 199 6.15 -16.73 -14.14
C ALA A 199 7.54 -16.12 -13.85
N ASN A 200 7.68 -15.38 -12.73
CA ASN A 200 8.96 -14.86 -12.26
C ASN A 200 9.96 -16.01 -12.01
N ALA A 201 9.55 -17.04 -11.28
CA ALA A 201 10.41 -18.16 -10.94
C ALA A 201 10.88 -18.94 -12.20
N ILE A 202 9.99 -19.13 -13.18
CA ILE A 202 10.35 -19.79 -14.45
C ILE A 202 11.36 -18.96 -15.24
N HIS A 203 11.19 -17.63 -15.29
CA HIS A 203 12.17 -16.75 -15.93
C HIS A 203 13.54 -16.81 -15.22
N GLU A 204 13.54 -16.68 -13.90
CA GLU A 204 14.75 -16.67 -13.07
C GLU A 204 15.52 -18.00 -13.11
N LEU A 205 14.82 -19.12 -13.30
CA LEU A 205 15.43 -20.46 -13.45
C LEU A 205 15.84 -20.80 -14.89
N SER A 206 15.55 -19.91 -15.85
CA SER A 206 15.80 -20.18 -17.26
C SER A 206 17.19 -19.77 -17.72
N LYS A 207 17.53 -20.19 -18.95
CA LYS A 207 18.74 -19.73 -19.65
C LYS A 207 18.72 -18.22 -19.95
N ARG A 208 17.56 -17.57 -19.85
CA ARG A 208 17.36 -16.13 -20.05
C ARG A 208 17.40 -15.35 -18.72
N LYS A 209 17.79 -15.98 -17.61
CA LYS A 209 18.05 -15.30 -16.34
C LYS A 209 18.96 -14.08 -16.54
N GLY A 210 18.60 -12.97 -15.92
CA GLY A 210 19.34 -11.70 -16.02
C GLY A 210 19.09 -10.92 -17.32
N GLN A 211 18.28 -11.45 -18.24
CA GLN A 211 17.70 -10.67 -19.35
C GLN A 211 16.41 -10.00 -18.89
N ASN A 212 15.86 -9.12 -19.73
CA ASN A 212 14.62 -8.41 -19.40
C ASN A 212 13.46 -9.39 -19.18
N PHE A 213 12.74 -9.22 -18.07
CA PHE A 213 11.45 -9.86 -17.82
C PHE A 213 10.34 -8.81 -17.88
N VAL A 214 9.65 -8.75 -19.02
CA VAL A 214 8.64 -7.73 -19.28
C VAL A 214 7.26 -8.28 -18.97
N LYS A 215 6.57 -7.68 -18.01
CA LYS A 215 5.21 -8.08 -17.61
C LYS A 215 4.17 -7.13 -18.21
N ILE A 216 3.03 -7.69 -18.60
CA ILE A 216 1.84 -6.92 -19.01
C ILE A 216 0.57 -7.67 -18.61
N ASN A 217 -0.37 -6.94 -18.01
CA ASN A 217 -1.71 -7.44 -17.72
C ASN A 217 -2.67 -6.98 -18.81
N CYS A 218 -3.25 -7.93 -19.54
CA CYS A 218 -4.04 -7.66 -20.73
C CYS A 218 -5.46 -7.21 -20.42
N ALA A 219 -5.98 -7.56 -19.23
CA ALA A 219 -7.31 -7.16 -18.77
C ALA A 219 -7.34 -5.73 -18.20
N ALA A 220 -6.20 -5.21 -17.74
CA ALA A 220 -6.12 -3.89 -17.11
C ALA A 220 -6.06 -2.71 -18.11
N ILE A 221 -5.84 -2.99 -19.40
CA ILE A 221 -5.55 -1.97 -20.42
C ILE A 221 -6.64 -2.02 -21.52
N PRO A 222 -7.25 -0.88 -21.90
CA PRO A 222 -8.16 -0.82 -23.04
C PRO A 222 -7.51 -1.33 -24.32
N GLU A 223 -8.29 -2.00 -25.18
CA GLU A 223 -7.77 -2.72 -26.37
C GLU A 223 -6.83 -1.88 -27.25
N ASN A 224 -7.26 -0.67 -27.62
CA ASN A 224 -6.47 0.23 -28.46
C ASN A 224 -5.13 0.64 -27.83
N ILE A 225 -5.08 0.75 -26.51
CA ILE A 225 -3.86 1.05 -25.75
C ILE A 225 -3.02 -0.23 -25.61
N LEU A 226 -3.65 -1.39 -25.40
CA LEU A 226 -2.96 -2.67 -25.26
C LEU A 226 -2.13 -3.01 -26.50
N GLU A 227 -2.70 -2.82 -27.69
CA GLU A 227 -2.01 -3.05 -28.95
C GLU A 227 -0.77 -2.15 -29.09
N ALA A 228 -0.92 -0.86 -28.80
CA ALA A 228 0.16 0.12 -28.81
C ALA A 228 1.24 -0.17 -27.74
N GLU A 229 0.88 -0.65 -26.56
CA GLU A 229 1.84 -1.07 -25.54
C GLU A 229 2.61 -2.32 -25.95
N LEU A 230 1.92 -3.35 -26.47
CA LEU A 230 2.54 -4.63 -26.85
C LEU A 230 3.52 -4.45 -28.01
N PHE A 231 3.07 -3.83 -29.09
CA PHE A 231 3.79 -3.80 -30.38
C PHE A 231 4.51 -2.48 -30.64
N GLY A 232 4.17 -1.42 -29.91
CA GLY A 232 4.66 -0.08 -30.19
C GLY A 232 3.91 0.58 -31.36
N TYR A 233 4.22 1.84 -31.61
CA TYR A 233 3.61 2.61 -32.70
C TYR A 233 4.62 3.54 -33.37
N GLU A 234 4.39 3.80 -34.65
CA GLU A 234 5.11 4.83 -35.39
C GLU A 234 4.48 6.21 -35.21
N GLU A 235 5.25 7.25 -35.51
CA GLU A 235 4.74 8.61 -35.47
C GLU A 235 3.53 8.78 -36.40
N GLY A 236 2.49 9.44 -35.90
CA GLY A 236 1.26 9.67 -36.68
C GLY A 236 0.29 8.48 -36.76
N ALA A 237 0.54 7.37 -36.05
CA ALA A 237 -0.32 6.19 -36.08
C ALA A 237 -1.76 6.44 -35.58
N PHE A 238 -1.95 7.37 -34.64
CA PHE A 238 -3.26 7.78 -34.12
C PHE A 238 -3.21 9.18 -33.48
N THR A 239 -4.37 9.76 -33.20
CA THR A 239 -4.50 11.07 -32.55
C THR A 239 -3.94 11.03 -31.12
N GLY A 240 -2.85 11.75 -30.87
CA GLY A 240 -2.13 11.73 -29.59
C GLY A 240 -0.87 10.85 -29.57
N ALA A 241 -0.47 10.27 -30.70
CA ALA A 241 0.83 9.61 -30.83
C ALA A 241 1.97 10.59 -30.52
N LYS A 242 2.94 10.15 -29.69
CA LYS A 242 4.14 10.95 -29.39
C LYS A 242 5.00 11.12 -30.66
N HIS A 243 5.58 12.30 -30.81
CA HIS A 243 6.61 12.58 -31.82
C HIS A 243 7.78 11.59 -31.64
N GLY A 244 8.21 10.92 -32.71
CA GLY A 244 9.19 9.83 -32.66
C GLY A 244 8.66 8.42 -32.34
N GLY A 245 7.36 8.25 -32.10
CA GLY A 245 6.73 6.95 -31.83
C GLY A 245 7.02 6.37 -30.43
N LYS A 246 6.69 5.09 -30.22
CA LYS A 246 6.96 4.36 -28.97
C LYS A 246 7.34 2.91 -29.26
N ILE A 247 8.38 2.42 -28.56
CA ILE A 247 8.78 1.01 -28.61
C ILE A 247 7.78 0.11 -27.86
N GLY A 248 7.48 -1.05 -28.42
CA GLY A 248 6.59 -2.03 -27.81
C GLY A 248 7.24 -2.88 -26.72
N LYS A 249 6.42 -3.50 -25.88
CA LYS A 249 6.84 -4.46 -24.85
C LYS A 249 7.53 -5.70 -25.43
N PHE A 250 7.12 -6.16 -26.61
CA PHE A 250 7.83 -7.23 -27.30
C PHE A 250 9.25 -6.84 -27.72
N GLU A 251 9.47 -5.59 -28.14
CA GLU A 251 10.82 -5.09 -28.43
C GLU A 251 11.66 -5.00 -27.15
N LEU A 252 11.06 -4.52 -26.06
CA LEU A 252 11.72 -4.44 -24.75
C LEU A 252 12.11 -5.83 -24.21
N ALA A 253 11.32 -6.85 -24.53
CA ALA A 253 11.56 -8.23 -24.12
C ALA A 253 12.53 -8.98 -25.05
N HIS A 254 13.09 -8.34 -26.07
CA HIS A 254 14.02 -8.99 -27.00
C HIS A 254 15.21 -9.62 -26.26
N ARG A 255 15.50 -10.90 -26.56
CA ARG A 255 16.43 -11.82 -25.86
C ARG A 255 16.04 -12.20 -24.43
N GLY A 256 14.98 -11.62 -23.90
CA GLY A 256 14.42 -11.88 -22.58
C GLY A 256 13.13 -12.70 -22.64
N THR A 257 12.23 -12.41 -21.70
CA THR A 257 10.95 -13.09 -21.55
C THR A 257 9.83 -12.06 -21.40
N ILE A 258 8.70 -12.31 -22.05
CA ILE A 258 7.47 -11.54 -21.86
C ILE A 258 6.44 -12.40 -21.10
N PHE A 259 5.83 -11.81 -20.08
CA PHE A 259 4.73 -12.39 -19.32
C PHE A 259 3.42 -11.70 -19.70
N LEU A 260 2.49 -12.45 -20.27
CA LEU A 260 1.17 -12.01 -20.69
C LEU A 260 0.14 -12.51 -19.68
N ASP A 261 -0.25 -11.67 -18.72
CA ASP A 261 -1.28 -12.00 -17.74
C ASP A 261 -2.68 -11.72 -18.27
N GLU A 262 -3.62 -12.59 -17.91
CA GLU A 262 -5.01 -12.60 -18.39
C GLU A 262 -5.13 -12.59 -19.94
N ILE A 263 -4.40 -13.48 -20.62
CA ILE A 263 -4.39 -13.58 -22.10
C ILE A 263 -5.78 -13.89 -22.69
N GLY A 264 -6.69 -14.47 -21.91
CA GLY A 264 -8.07 -14.78 -22.32
C GLY A 264 -8.95 -13.55 -22.57
N ASP A 265 -8.54 -12.36 -22.12
CA ASP A 265 -9.26 -11.10 -22.29
C ASP A 265 -8.81 -10.30 -23.52
N MET A 266 -7.84 -10.79 -24.28
CA MET A 266 -7.39 -10.14 -25.51
C MET A 266 -8.45 -10.18 -26.62
N SER A 267 -8.53 -9.11 -27.41
CA SER A 267 -9.34 -9.11 -28.62
C SER A 267 -8.82 -10.06 -29.70
N PHE A 268 -9.71 -10.47 -30.59
CA PHE A 268 -9.39 -11.38 -31.69
C PHE A 268 -8.29 -10.83 -32.62
N THR A 269 -8.28 -9.50 -32.82
CA THR A 269 -7.24 -8.79 -33.58
C THR A 269 -5.88 -8.89 -32.89
N THR A 270 -5.82 -8.62 -31.59
CA THR A 270 -4.57 -8.73 -30.81
C THR A 270 -4.06 -10.17 -30.81
N GLN A 271 -4.95 -11.15 -30.63
CA GLN A 271 -4.62 -12.57 -30.71
C GLN A 271 -3.95 -12.95 -32.05
N SER A 272 -4.42 -12.39 -33.18
CA SER A 272 -3.80 -12.65 -34.48
C SER A 272 -2.36 -12.12 -34.58
N LYS A 273 -2.05 -11.00 -33.93
CA LYS A 273 -0.69 -10.45 -33.88
C LYS A 273 0.21 -11.26 -32.96
N ILE A 274 -0.28 -11.70 -31.79
CA ILE A 274 0.46 -12.61 -30.90
C ILE A 274 0.79 -13.92 -31.61
N LEU A 275 -0.15 -14.47 -32.39
CA LEU A 275 0.09 -15.67 -33.18
C LEU A 275 1.26 -15.48 -34.17
N ARG A 276 1.32 -14.34 -34.86
CA ARG A 276 2.45 -14.01 -35.76
C ARG A 276 3.77 -13.94 -35.00
N VAL A 277 3.78 -13.36 -33.80
CA VAL A 277 5.00 -13.34 -32.96
C VAL A 277 5.46 -14.76 -32.63
N LEU A 278 4.54 -15.63 -32.22
CA LEU A 278 4.84 -17.03 -31.87
C LEU A 278 5.33 -17.85 -33.08
N GLN A 279 4.81 -17.59 -34.28
CA GLN A 279 5.11 -18.38 -35.48
C GLN A 279 6.29 -17.83 -36.28
N GLU A 280 6.28 -16.53 -36.58
CA GLU A 280 7.23 -15.88 -37.49
C GLU A 280 8.40 -15.25 -36.75
N LYS A 281 8.31 -15.09 -35.42
CA LYS A 281 9.29 -14.37 -34.60
C LYS A 281 9.51 -12.93 -35.09
N GLU A 282 8.44 -12.31 -35.57
CA GLU A 282 8.44 -10.95 -36.10
C GLU A 282 7.32 -10.13 -35.46
N ILE A 283 7.56 -8.82 -35.35
CA ILE A 283 6.55 -7.83 -34.92
C ILE A 283 6.43 -6.72 -35.96
N GLU A 284 5.29 -6.05 -35.92
CA GLU A 284 4.96 -4.89 -36.73
C GLU A 284 4.35 -3.82 -35.81
N ARG A 285 4.87 -2.60 -35.88
CA ARG A 285 4.36 -1.47 -35.08
C ARG A 285 3.01 -1.02 -35.60
N VAL A 286 2.16 -0.48 -34.73
CA VAL A 286 0.90 0.14 -35.14
C VAL A 286 1.18 1.32 -36.06
N GLY A 287 0.54 1.32 -37.23
CA GLY A 287 0.70 2.37 -38.26
C GLY A 287 1.95 2.25 -39.13
N GLY A 288 2.85 1.30 -38.83
CA GLY A 288 4.06 1.03 -39.63
C GLY A 288 3.93 -0.25 -40.45
N ASN A 289 4.71 -0.35 -41.52
CA ASN A 289 4.80 -1.56 -42.37
C ASN A 289 6.11 -2.34 -42.15
N GLY A 290 6.97 -1.86 -41.24
CA GLY A 290 8.28 -2.43 -40.97
C GLY A 290 8.16 -3.68 -40.10
N ARG A 291 8.56 -4.83 -40.63
CA ARG A 291 8.70 -6.06 -39.84
C ARG A 291 10.05 -6.10 -39.14
N LYS A 292 10.05 -6.46 -37.86
CA LYS A 292 11.26 -6.59 -37.05
C LYS A 292 11.33 -7.96 -36.42
N LYS A 293 12.42 -8.69 -36.68
CA LYS A 293 12.70 -9.98 -36.04
C LYS A 293 12.97 -9.80 -34.55
N ILE A 294 12.36 -10.65 -33.74
CA ILE A 294 12.51 -10.66 -32.30
C ILE A 294 12.76 -12.08 -31.78
N ASP A 295 13.48 -12.19 -30.67
CA ASP A 295 13.72 -13.46 -29.98
C ASP A 295 13.22 -13.32 -28.55
N VAL A 296 11.98 -13.74 -28.30
CA VAL A 296 11.32 -13.55 -27.01
C VAL A 296 10.72 -14.87 -26.55
N ARG A 297 11.01 -15.26 -25.31
CA ARG A 297 10.28 -16.36 -24.65
C ARG A 297 8.95 -15.84 -24.14
N ILE A 298 7.87 -16.57 -24.36
CA ILE A 298 6.52 -16.18 -23.91
C ILE A 298 6.07 -17.07 -22.75
N ILE A 299 5.63 -16.42 -21.67
CA ILE A 299 4.87 -17.05 -20.58
C ILE A 299 3.50 -16.37 -20.58
N ALA A 300 2.43 -17.14 -20.71
CA ALA A 300 1.06 -16.63 -20.68
C ALA A 300 0.34 -17.14 -19.43
N ALA A 301 -0.57 -16.34 -18.89
CA ALA A 301 -1.43 -16.72 -17.78
C ALA A 301 -2.89 -16.35 -18.04
N THR A 302 -3.81 -17.13 -17.47
CA THR A 302 -5.26 -16.85 -17.55
C THR A 302 -6.00 -17.51 -16.39
N ASN A 303 -7.06 -16.87 -15.91
CA ASN A 303 -8.05 -17.49 -15.02
C ASN A 303 -9.27 -18.08 -15.76
N GLN A 304 -9.34 -17.91 -17.08
CA GLN A 304 -10.48 -18.33 -17.90
C GLN A 304 -10.25 -19.69 -18.55
N ASN A 305 -11.34 -20.42 -18.78
CA ASN A 305 -11.31 -21.62 -19.61
C ASN A 305 -11.17 -21.23 -21.09
N LEU A 306 -9.97 -21.39 -21.66
CA LEU A 306 -9.71 -21.03 -23.05
C LEU A 306 -10.48 -21.93 -24.04
N PHE A 307 -10.77 -23.18 -23.70
CA PHE A 307 -11.58 -24.06 -24.56
C PHE A 307 -13.01 -23.56 -24.69
N GLU A 308 -13.63 -23.14 -23.58
CA GLU A 308 -14.96 -22.52 -23.62
C GLU A 308 -14.93 -21.23 -24.46
N LYS A 309 -13.91 -20.39 -24.30
CA LYS A 309 -13.74 -19.18 -25.11
C LYS A 309 -13.56 -19.46 -26.61
N ILE A 310 -12.95 -20.60 -26.99
CA ILE A 310 -12.87 -21.05 -28.38
C ILE A 310 -14.26 -21.41 -28.91
N ILE A 311 -15.04 -22.18 -28.15
CA ILE A 311 -16.41 -22.56 -28.53
C ILE A 311 -17.30 -21.33 -28.69
N GLU A 312 -17.11 -20.30 -27.85
CA GLU A 312 -17.81 -19.01 -27.95
C GLU A 312 -17.30 -18.10 -29.09
N GLY A 313 -16.26 -18.49 -29.84
CA GLY A 313 -15.66 -17.68 -30.90
C GLY A 313 -14.90 -16.45 -30.39
N LYS A 314 -14.55 -16.41 -29.10
CA LYS A 314 -13.82 -15.29 -28.46
C LYS A 314 -12.31 -15.52 -28.40
N PHE A 315 -11.87 -16.76 -28.57
CA PHE A 315 -10.45 -17.10 -28.58
C PHE A 315 -10.11 -17.97 -29.78
N ARG A 316 -8.93 -17.74 -30.38
CA ARG A 316 -8.50 -18.48 -31.55
C ARG A 316 -7.94 -19.85 -31.17
N GLU A 317 -8.43 -20.88 -31.86
CA GLU A 317 -7.95 -22.25 -31.69
C GLU A 317 -6.46 -22.41 -32.07
N ASP A 318 -6.02 -21.76 -33.16
CA ASP A 318 -4.62 -21.82 -33.62
C ASP A 318 -3.63 -21.20 -32.62
N LEU A 319 -4.02 -20.10 -31.97
CA LEU A 319 -3.26 -19.48 -30.89
C LEU A 319 -3.21 -20.36 -29.65
N TYR A 320 -4.33 -20.98 -29.28
CA TYR A 320 -4.39 -21.86 -28.12
C TYR A 320 -3.37 -22.99 -28.22
N TYR A 321 -3.29 -23.70 -29.35
CA TYR A 321 -2.31 -24.79 -29.51
C TYR A 321 -0.84 -24.31 -29.51
N ARG A 322 -0.57 -23.05 -29.87
CA ARG A 322 0.77 -22.45 -29.80
C ARG A 322 1.14 -21.95 -28.40
N LEU A 323 0.16 -21.62 -27.57
CA LEU A 323 0.36 -21.26 -26.17
C LEU A 323 0.46 -22.50 -25.28
N ASN A 324 -0.40 -23.49 -25.51
CA ASN A 324 -0.56 -24.69 -24.70
C ASN A 324 0.51 -25.76 -25.02
N VAL A 325 1.78 -25.37 -25.11
CA VAL A 325 2.90 -26.28 -25.35
C VAL A 325 3.37 -26.90 -24.04
N LEU A 326 3.64 -26.07 -23.03
CA LEU A 326 3.95 -26.49 -21.68
C LEU A 326 2.95 -25.82 -20.74
N ALA A 327 2.02 -26.59 -20.16
CA ALA A 327 0.92 -26.06 -19.38
C ALA A 327 0.92 -26.56 -17.93
N PHE A 328 0.63 -25.67 -16.99
CA PHE A 328 0.44 -26.00 -15.57
C PHE A 328 -0.81 -25.30 -15.05
N GLU A 329 -1.55 -26.02 -14.22
CA GLU A 329 -2.69 -25.48 -13.50
C GLU A 329 -2.33 -25.30 -12.03
N ILE A 330 -2.45 -24.06 -11.53
CA ILE A 330 -2.23 -23.78 -10.12
C ILE A 330 -3.54 -24.03 -9.36
N PRO A 331 -3.56 -24.96 -8.38
CA PRO A 331 -4.76 -25.27 -7.65
C PRO A 331 -5.20 -24.08 -6.79
N PRO A 332 -6.52 -23.88 -6.66
CA PRO A 332 -7.06 -22.89 -5.74
C PRO A 332 -6.71 -23.24 -4.29
N LEU A 333 -6.66 -22.25 -3.41
CA LEU A 333 -6.21 -22.39 -2.03
C LEU A 333 -7.04 -23.41 -1.23
N ARG A 334 -8.33 -23.55 -1.56
CA ARG A 334 -9.23 -24.57 -0.97
C ARG A 334 -8.83 -26.03 -1.24
N GLU A 335 -8.03 -26.29 -2.26
CA GLU A 335 -7.51 -27.63 -2.58
C GLU A 335 -6.13 -27.90 -1.98
N ARG A 336 -5.57 -26.89 -1.29
CA ARG A 336 -4.27 -26.90 -0.60
C ARG A 336 -4.39 -26.14 0.72
N SER A 337 -5.43 -26.45 1.50
CA SER A 337 -5.74 -25.78 2.76
C SER A 337 -4.64 -25.92 3.81
N ASP A 338 -3.85 -26.99 3.71
CA ASP A 338 -2.63 -27.26 4.48
C ASP A 338 -1.53 -26.19 4.27
N ASP A 339 -1.54 -25.45 3.16
CA ASP A 339 -0.63 -24.32 2.95
C ASP A 339 -1.08 -23.05 3.68
N VAL A 340 -2.33 -22.97 4.14
CA VAL A 340 -2.91 -21.73 4.70
C VAL A 340 -2.14 -21.28 5.94
N ARG A 341 -1.83 -22.20 6.88
CA ARG A 341 -1.04 -21.86 8.09
C ARG A 341 0.31 -21.25 7.72
N GLN A 342 1.04 -21.88 6.81
CA GLN A 342 2.37 -21.41 6.39
C GLN A 342 2.28 -20.02 5.74
N LEU A 343 1.29 -19.81 4.88
CA LEU A 343 1.01 -18.51 4.27
C LEU A 343 0.69 -17.44 5.32
N CYS A 344 -0.10 -17.77 6.35
CA CYS A 344 -0.42 -16.83 7.42
C CYS A 344 0.84 -16.35 8.16
N TYR A 345 1.73 -17.27 8.53
CA TYR A 345 2.98 -16.91 9.20
C TYR A 345 3.95 -16.16 8.28
N PHE A 346 3.98 -16.51 6.99
CA PHE A 346 4.74 -15.75 6.00
C PHE A 346 4.27 -14.29 5.93
N PHE A 347 2.96 -14.06 5.82
CA PHE A 347 2.39 -12.71 5.79
C PHE A 347 2.59 -11.97 7.11
N LEU A 348 2.44 -12.65 8.26
CA LEU A 348 2.71 -12.05 9.56
C LEU A 348 4.14 -11.50 9.64
N LYS A 349 5.13 -12.34 9.27
CA LYS A 349 6.54 -11.93 9.22
C LYS A 349 6.76 -10.75 8.27
N LYS A 350 6.20 -10.83 7.06
CA LYS A 350 6.26 -9.77 6.04
C LYS A 350 5.75 -8.43 6.60
N TYR A 351 4.64 -8.43 7.33
CA TYR A 351 4.05 -7.21 7.86
C TYR A 351 4.78 -6.68 9.10
N ASN A 352 5.28 -7.54 9.98
CA ASN A 352 6.17 -7.12 11.08
C ASN A 352 7.41 -6.38 10.54
N GLU A 353 8.07 -6.94 9.52
CA GLU A 353 9.23 -6.30 8.88
C GLU A 353 8.86 -4.97 8.20
N LYS A 354 7.70 -4.90 7.54
CA LYS A 354 7.23 -3.71 6.83
C LYS A 354 6.85 -2.56 7.76
N PHE A 355 6.22 -2.85 8.89
CA PHE A 355 5.66 -1.85 9.79
C PHE A 355 6.48 -1.61 11.07
N GLY A 356 7.53 -2.40 11.30
CA GLY A 356 8.39 -2.27 12.47
C GLY A 356 7.67 -2.62 13.77
N THR A 357 6.82 -3.66 13.73
CA THR A 357 6.05 -4.15 14.87
C THR A 357 6.47 -5.57 15.23
N ASP A 358 6.07 -6.03 16.42
CA ASP A 358 6.44 -7.34 16.97
C ASP A 358 5.21 -8.18 17.32
N ILE A 359 4.29 -8.38 16.37
CA ILE A 359 3.19 -9.34 16.59
C ILE A 359 3.78 -10.75 16.51
N GLU A 360 3.78 -11.44 17.65
CA GLU A 360 4.49 -12.71 17.83
C GLU A 360 3.73 -13.90 17.24
N LYS A 361 2.40 -13.89 17.29
CA LYS A 361 1.60 -15.07 16.92
C LYS A 361 0.19 -14.77 16.42
N ILE A 362 -0.38 -15.77 15.75
CA ILE A 362 -1.79 -15.84 15.38
C ILE A 362 -2.43 -16.86 16.32
N ASP A 363 -3.60 -16.53 16.87
CA ASP A 363 -4.34 -17.44 17.74
C ASP A 363 -4.74 -18.74 16.98
N GLU A 364 -4.69 -19.89 17.64
CA GLU A 364 -4.99 -21.18 16.98
C GLU A 364 -6.43 -21.22 16.47
N GLU A 365 -7.36 -20.60 17.22
CA GLU A 365 -8.75 -20.54 16.78
C GLU A 365 -8.93 -19.68 15.51
N VAL A 366 -8.03 -18.72 15.27
CA VAL A 366 -7.99 -17.93 14.04
C VAL A 366 -7.47 -18.80 12.90
N LEU A 367 -6.37 -19.53 13.10
CA LEU A 367 -5.80 -20.43 12.10
C LEU A 367 -6.83 -21.49 11.66
N ASP A 368 -7.54 -22.10 12.61
CA ASP A 368 -8.59 -23.08 12.32
C ASP A 368 -9.74 -22.48 11.50
N CYS A 369 -10.14 -21.24 11.79
CA CYS A 369 -11.14 -20.52 11.00
C CYS A 369 -10.64 -20.25 9.57
N LEU A 370 -9.37 -19.86 9.42
CA LEU A 370 -8.76 -19.56 8.13
C LEU A 370 -8.60 -20.82 7.28
N GLU A 371 -8.22 -21.97 7.86
CA GLU A 371 -8.09 -23.24 7.14
C GLU A 371 -9.43 -23.76 6.59
N LYS A 372 -10.53 -23.54 7.34
CA LYS A 372 -11.88 -23.99 6.95
C LYS A 372 -12.53 -23.08 5.88
N TYR A 373 -11.98 -21.89 5.65
CA TYR A 373 -12.55 -20.95 4.70
C TYR A 373 -12.29 -21.38 3.25
N LYS A 374 -13.23 -21.09 2.34
CA LYS A 374 -13.15 -21.52 0.93
C LYS A 374 -12.19 -20.68 0.07
N TRP A 375 -11.78 -19.51 0.54
CA TRP A 375 -10.85 -18.60 -0.15
C TRP A 375 -11.19 -18.36 -1.64
N PRO A 376 -12.36 -17.80 -1.98
CA PRO A 376 -12.71 -17.48 -3.37
C PRO A 376 -11.73 -16.51 -4.05
N GLY A 377 -11.04 -15.64 -3.29
CA GLY A 377 -9.95 -14.80 -3.80
C GLY A 377 -8.55 -15.37 -3.57
N ASN A 378 -8.44 -16.65 -3.21
CA ASN A 378 -7.20 -17.40 -3.02
C ASN A 378 -6.19 -16.68 -2.10
N VAL A 379 -4.90 -16.72 -2.45
CA VAL A 379 -3.81 -16.15 -1.65
C VAL A 379 -3.94 -14.63 -1.52
N ARG A 380 -4.47 -13.94 -2.53
CA ARG A 380 -4.70 -12.48 -2.48
C ARG A 380 -5.74 -12.11 -1.42
N GLU A 381 -6.83 -12.88 -1.30
CA GLU A 381 -7.82 -12.65 -0.24
C GLU A 381 -7.25 -12.98 1.14
N LEU A 382 -6.45 -14.04 1.26
CA LEU A 382 -5.77 -14.40 2.51
C LEU A 382 -4.82 -13.29 2.95
N GLU A 383 -3.96 -12.80 2.06
CA GLU A 383 -3.03 -11.70 2.32
C GLU A 383 -3.78 -10.47 2.85
N ASN A 384 -4.80 -10.00 2.12
CA ASN A 384 -5.63 -8.86 2.52
C ASN A 384 -6.32 -9.08 3.88
N THR A 385 -6.68 -10.32 4.19
CA THR A 385 -7.32 -10.67 5.47
C THR A 385 -6.33 -10.58 6.61
N ILE A 386 -5.11 -11.10 6.43
CA ILE A 386 -4.04 -11.03 7.43
C ILE A 386 -3.57 -9.59 7.61
N GLU A 387 -3.36 -8.82 6.53
CA GLU A 387 -3.00 -7.39 6.62
C GLU A 387 -4.02 -6.60 7.42
N ARG A 388 -5.32 -6.85 7.14
CA ARG A 388 -6.40 -6.21 7.89
C ARG A 388 -6.37 -6.61 9.35
N ALA A 389 -6.26 -7.91 9.65
CA ALA A 389 -6.25 -8.40 11.02
C ALA A 389 -5.05 -7.86 11.81
N PHE A 390 -3.91 -7.73 11.15
CA PHE A 390 -2.70 -7.11 11.67
C PHE A 390 -2.93 -5.63 12.00
N ALA A 391 -3.55 -4.86 11.10
CA ALA A 391 -3.82 -3.43 11.32
C ALA A 391 -4.78 -3.14 12.49
N TYR A 392 -5.65 -4.10 12.85
CA TYR A 392 -6.56 -3.98 13.99
C TYR A 392 -6.02 -4.62 15.27
N ALA A 393 -4.89 -5.32 15.20
CA ALA A 393 -4.31 -5.96 16.37
C ALA A 393 -3.67 -4.90 17.26
N ASN A 394 -4.23 -4.73 18.46
CA ASN A 394 -3.68 -3.83 19.49
C ASN A 394 -2.71 -4.57 20.45
N ASP A 395 -2.66 -5.90 20.35
CA ASP A 395 -1.83 -6.80 21.15
C ASP A 395 -0.80 -7.52 20.26
N ASN A 396 0.20 -8.18 20.86
CA ASN A 396 1.17 -9.04 20.13
C ASN A 396 0.55 -10.32 19.52
N ILE A 397 -0.79 -10.44 19.44
CA ILE A 397 -1.52 -11.63 19.00
C ILE A 397 -2.70 -11.26 18.11
N ILE A 398 -2.80 -11.90 16.94
CA ILE A 398 -4.01 -11.80 16.09
C ILE A 398 -5.10 -12.73 16.62
N LYS A 399 -6.22 -12.16 17.06
CA LYS A 399 -7.41 -12.84 17.62
C LYS A 399 -8.58 -12.84 16.64
N LYS A 400 -9.61 -13.67 16.90
CA LYS A 400 -10.84 -13.78 16.09
C LYS A 400 -11.53 -12.45 15.83
N GLU A 401 -11.52 -11.55 16.82
CA GLU A 401 -12.14 -10.23 16.71
C GLU A 401 -11.51 -9.31 15.65
N HIS A 402 -10.26 -9.58 15.27
CA HIS A 402 -9.56 -8.85 14.21
C HIS A 402 -9.93 -9.35 12.80
N LEU A 403 -10.59 -10.51 12.68
CA LEU A 403 -11.00 -11.07 11.38
C LEU A 403 -12.30 -10.43 10.85
N PRO A 404 -12.49 -10.39 9.52
CA PRO A 404 -13.76 -10.01 8.93
C PRO A 404 -14.92 -10.89 9.42
N LYS A 405 -16.05 -10.27 9.80
CA LYS A 405 -17.28 -10.96 10.27
C LYS A 405 -17.78 -12.07 9.34
N LYS A 406 -17.49 -12.00 8.03
CA LYS A 406 -17.83 -13.03 7.03
C LYS A 406 -17.11 -14.38 7.26
N MET A 407 -15.97 -14.36 7.94
CA MET A 407 -15.15 -15.53 8.28
C MET A 407 -15.45 -16.02 9.69
N VAL A 408 -15.83 -15.10 10.59
CA VAL A 408 -16.32 -15.39 11.94
C VAL A 408 -17.82 -15.72 11.90
N LYS A 409 -18.28 -16.49 10.91
CA LYS A 409 -19.63 -17.06 11.05
C LYS A 409 -19.57 -17.93 12.29
N ASP A 410 -20.17 -17.46 13.38
CA ASP A 410 -20.68 -18.30 14.43
C ASP A 410 -21.46 -19.40 13.71
N ASN A 411 -20.87 -20.58 13.61
CA ASN A 411 -21.69 -21.75 13.48
C ASN A 411 -22.43 -21.71 14.81
N PRO A 412 -23.74 -21.38 14.87
CA PRO A 412 -24.43 -21.49 16.14
C PRO A 412 -24.18 -22.93 16.55
N ASP A 413 -23.54 -23.14 17.70
CA ASP A 413 -23.45 -24.46 18.30
C ASP A 413 -24.88 -25.00 18.25
N ILE A 414 -25.12 -25.97 17.36
CA ILE A 414 -26.39 -26.69 17.39
C ILE A 414 -26.25 -27.44 18.71
N PRO A 415 -26.99 -27.06 19.77
CA PRO A 415 -26.83 -27.73 21.03
C PRO A 415 -27.16 -29.20 20.75
N ILE A 416 -26.30 -30.13 21.14
CA ILE A 416 -26.62 -31.55 21.00
C ILE A 416 -27.66 -31.84 22.10
N GLY A 417 -28.93 -31.85 21.73
CA GLY A 417 -30.06 -32.11 22.62
C GLY A 417 -31.17 -32.90 21.92
N HIS A 418 -32.24 -33.21 22.65
CA HIS A 418 -33.36 -33.98 22.09
C HIS A 418 -34.00 -33.22 20.92
N LEU A 419 -33.81 -33.74 19.70
CA LEU A 419 -34.29 -33.14 18.44
C LEU A 419 -35.77 -32.74 18.49
N GLY A 420 -36.60 -33.53 19.17
CA GLY A 420 -38.02 -33.22 19.37
C GLY A 420 -38.26 -31.89 20.10
N ILE A 421 -37.50 -31.59 21.15
CA ILE A 421 -37.63 -30.34 21.93
C ILE A 421 -37.17 -29.13 21.11
N MET A 422 -36.11 -29.31 20.31
CA MET A 422 -35.56 -28.24 19.48
C MET A 422 -36.49 -27.88 18.32
N LEU A 423 -37.07 -28.89 17.67
CA LEU A 423 -38.08 -28.68 16.63
C LEU A 423 -39.33 -28.01 17.19
N GLU A 424 -39.76 -28.36 18.41
CA GLU A 424 -40.89 -27.69 19.06
C GLU A 424 -40.59 -26.23 19.42
N GLY A 425 -39.39 -25.93 19.91
CA GLY A 425 -38.94 -24.57 20.20
C GLY A 425 -38.85 -23.71 18.93
N TYR A 426 -38.27 -24.26 17.87
CA TYR A 426 -38.13 -23.58 16.59
C TYR A 426 -39.49 -23.36 15.90
N GLU A 427 -40.35 -24.37 15.93
CA GLU A 427 -41.73 -24.28 15.42
C GLU A 427 -42.54 -23.23 16.20
N LYS A 428 -42.40 -23.18 17.53
CA LYS A 428 -43.04 -22.15 18.38
C LYS A 428 -42.60 -20.74 17.96
N GLN A 429 -41.30 -20.52 17.75
CA GLN A 429 -40.76 -19.22 17.33
C GLN A 429 -41.28 -18.79 15.96
N ILE A 430 -41.30 -19.70 14.97
CA ILE A 430 -41.82 -19.41 13.63
C ILE A 430 -43.30 -19.01 13.70
N ILE A 431 -44.12 -19.76 14.44
CA ILE A 431 -45.55 -19.48 14.59
C ILE A 431 -45.77 -18.13 15.27
N PHE A 432 -45.02 -17.83 16.33
CA PHE A 432 -45.12 -16.57 17.07
C PHE A 432 -44.75 -15.38 16.19
N LYS A 433 -43.59 -15.45 15.51
CA LYS A 433 -43.11 -14.37 14.62
C LYS A 433 -44.04 -14.14 13.44
N ALA A 434 -44.62 -15.20 12.88
CA ALA A 434 -45.61 -15.08 11.82
C ALA A 434 -46.91 -14.44 12.33
N LEU A 435 -47.37 -14.79 13.53
CA LEU A 435 -48.53 -14.13 14.16
C LEU A 435 -48.27 -12.63 14.36
N GLU A 436 -47.11 -12.23 14.89
CA GLU A 436 -46.74 -10.80 15.03
C GLU A 436 -46.72 -10.08 13.68
N THR A 437 -46.06 -10.67 12.68
CA THR A 437 -45.91 -10.08 11.34
C THR A 437 -47.26 -9.83 10.66
N TYR A 438 -48.24 -10.69 10.90
CA TYR A 438 -49.59 -10.56 10.33
C TYR A 438 -50.60 -9.99 11.34
N GLY A 439 -50.14 -9.29 12.38
CA GLY A 439 -50.99 -8.57 13.34
C GLY A 439 -51.98 -9.48 14.06
N TRP A 440 -51.53 -10.67 14.47
CA TRP A 440 -52.31 -11.73 15.11
C TRP A 440 -53.51 -12.24 14.29
N ASN A 441 -53.54 -11.94 12.99
CA ASN A 441 -54.57 -12.43 12.08
C ASN A 441 -54.33 -13.91 11.75
N LYS A 442 -55.04 -14.79 12.46
CA LYS A 442 -54.90 -16.25 12.36
C LYS A 442 -55.17 -16.80 10.96
N SER A 443 -56.02 -16.15 10.17
CA SER A 443 -56.36 -16.60 8.80
C SER A 443 -55.24 -16.27 7.81
N LYS A 444 -54.68 -15.07 7.88
CA LYS A 444 -53.52 -14.67 7.06
C LYS A 444 -52.27 -15.45 7.46
N THR A 445 -52.06 -15.62 8.76
CA THR A 445 -50.91 -16.35 9.31
C THR A 445 -50.91 -17.82 8.89
N SER A 446 -52.06 -18.52 8.96
CA SER A 446 -52.12 -19.94 8.55
C SER A 446 -51.83 -20.11 7.06
N LYS A 447 -52.36 -19.21 6.21
CA LYS A 447 -52.07 -19.20 4.77
C LYS A 447 -50.58 -18.96 4.47
N ALA A 448 -49.96 -17.99 5.15
CA ALA A 448 -48.55 -17.65 4.96
C ALA A 448 -47.62 -18.79 5.41
N LEU A 449 -47.99 -19.50 6.48
CA LEU A 449 -47.26 -20.67 6.98
C LEU A 449 -47.55 -21.97 6.21
N GLY A 450 -48.45 -21.94 5.22
CA GLY A 450 -48.80 -23.14 4.44
C GLY A 450 -49.53 -24.23 5.24
N ILE A 451 -50.09 -23.90 6.40
CA ILE A 451 -50.82 -24.85 7.27
C ILE A 451 -52.31 -24.50 7.33
N ASN A 452 -53.16 -25.51 7.52
CA ASN A 452 -54.58 -25.24 7.71
C ASN A 452 -54.83 -24.49 9.04
N ARG A 453 -55.95 -23.77 9.10
CA ARG A 453 -56.27 -22.92 10.26
C ARG A 453 -56.44 -23.74 11.54
N ALA A 454 -57.02 -24.94 11.47
CA ALA A 454 -57.18 -25.84 12.61
C ALA A 454 -55.85 -26.30 13.23
N ASN A 455 -54.84 -26.60 12.40
CA ASN A 455 -53.49 -26.96 12.82
C ASN A 455 -52.77 -25.78 13.47
N LEU A 456 -52.96 -24.56 12.95
CA LEU A 456 -52.45 -23.36 13.60
C LEU A 456 -53.04 -23.21 15.00
N TYR A 457 -54.36 -23.34 15.18
CA TYR A 457 -54.99 -23.29 16.52
C TYR A 457 -54.48 -24.40 17.45
N LYS A 458 -54.33 -25.63 16.94
CA LYS A 458 -53.81 -26.77 17.71
C LYS A 458 -52.38 -26.51 18.20
N LYS A 459 -51.52 -25.94 17.34
CA LYS A 459 -50.14 -25.60 17.67
C LYS A 459 -50.04 -24.39 18.60
N MET A 460 -50.88 -23.36 18.40
CA MET A 460 -50.99 -22.23 19.34
C MET A 460 -51.37 -22.69 20.75
N LYS A 461 -52.35 -23.61 20.85
CA LYS A 461 -52.75 -24.20 22.14
C LYS A 461 -51.65 -25.08 22.73
N LYS A 462 -50.98 -25.90 21.91
CA LYS A 462 -49.85 -26.74 22.34
C LYS A 462 -48.69 -25.91 22.92
N TYR A 463 -48.41 -24.74 22.33
CA TYR A 463 -47.28 -23.90 22.69
C TYR A 463 -47.63 -22.73 23.63
N ASN A 464 -48.87 -22.68 24.13
CA ASN A 464 -49.41 -21.60 24.97
C ASN A 464 -49.24 -20.20 24.36
N ILE A 465 -49.49 -20.08 23.05
CA ILE A 465 -49.46 -18.80 22.33
C ILE A 465 -50.88 -18.21 22.33
N TYR A 466 -51.11 -17.23 23.20
CA TYR A 466 -52.35 -16.46 23.28
C TYR A 466 -52.04 -15.01 22.94
N GLY A 467 -52.78 -14.44 21.98
CA GLY A 467 -52.67 -13.02 21.67
C GLY A 467 -53.33 -12.20 22.78
N GLY A 468 -52.76 -11.05 23.09
CA GLY A 468 -53.39 -10.02 23.94
C GLY A 468 -54.70 -9.53 23.35
#